data_AF-A0A7D8EP11-F1
#
_entry.id   AF-A0A7D8EP11-F1
#
_cell.length_a   1.000
_cell.length_b   1.000
_cell.length_c   1.000
_cell.angle_alpha   90.00
_cell.angle_beta   90.00
_cell.angle_gamma   90.00
#
_symmetry.space_group_name_H-M   'P 1'
#
loop_
_entity.id
_entity.type
_entity.pdbx_description
1 polymer ?
#
loop_
_entity_poly.entity_id
_entity_poly.type
_entity_poly.pdbx_seq_one_letter_code
_entity_poly.pdbx_strand_id
1 'polypeptide(L)'
;MDRPYRIQEGCFVLPETFTDRSVNIFILEGNERTSPSLNISRDTLKPDEDLPAYIDRQIALMKKKSRSAPGIVASACTGRNGQ
;
A
#
# COMPACT_ATOMS: atom_id res chain seq x y z
N MET A 1 15.25 -20.19 -2.79
CA MET A 1 14.75 -20.72 -4.07
C MET A 1 14.06 -19.59 -4.83
N ASP A 2 13.69 -19.76 -6.09
CA ASP A 2 12.92 -18.72 -6.78
C ASP A 2 11.42 -18.87 -6.49
N ARG A 3 10.69 -17.77 -6.41
CA ARG A 3 9.26 -17.72 -6.03
C ARG A 3 8.39 -17.23 -7.18
N PRO A 4 7.19 -17.80 -7.38
CA PRO A 4 6.24 -17.30 -8.38
C PRO A 4 5.66 -15.95 -7.95
N TYR A 5 5.53 -15.02 -8.91
CA TYR A 5 4.94 -13.70 -8.73
C TYR A 5 3.84 -13.49 -9.77
N ARG A 6 2.68 -12.99 -9.34
CA ARG A 6 1.48 -12.83 -10.17
C ARG A 6 1.12 -11.36 -10.30
N ILE A 7 0.82 -10.96 -11.53
CA ILE A 7 0.24 -9.67 -11.88
C ILE A 7 -1.05 -9.91 -12.68
N GLN A 8 -1.78 -8.85 -12.98
CA GLN A 8 -3.05 -8.97 -13.71
C GLN A 8 -2.83 -9.61 -15.10
N GLU A 9 -1.71 -9.32 -15.74
CA GLU A 9 -1.36 -9.73 -17.10
C GLU A 9 -0.75 -11.13 -17.17
N GLY A 10 -0.38 -11.74 -16.03
CA GLY A 10 0.26 -13.06 -16.03
C GLY A 10 1.10 -13.35 -14.78
N CYS A 11 2.11 -14.21 -14.94
CA CYS A 11 2.99 -14.58 -13.85
C CYS A 11 4.43 -14.83 -14.33
N PHE A 12 5.39 -14.61 -13.44
CA PHE A 12 6.81 -14.87 -13.67
C PHE A 12 7.50 -15.27 -12.38
N VAL A 13 8.73 -15.72 -12.48
CA VAL A 13 9.52 -16.21 -11.35
C VAL A 13 10.48 -15.12 -10.89
N LEU A 14 10.53 -14.86 -9.58
CA LEU A 14 11.35 -13.84 -8.95
C LEU A 14 12.31 -14.48 -7.94
N PRO A 15 13.57 -14.03 -7.83
CA PRO A 15 14.46 -14.47 -6.77
C PRO A 15 13.90 -14.13 -5.38
N GLU A 16 14.13 -15.00 -4.39
CA GLU A 16 13.71 -14.77 -3.00
C GLU A 16 14.32 -13.51 -2.36
N THR A 17 15.49 -13.08 -2.82
CA THR A 17 16.16 -11.86 -2.33
C THR A 17 15.46 -10.58 -2.75
N PHE A 18 14.50 -10.66 -3.68
CA PHE A 18 13.79 -9.50 -4.17
C PHE A 18 12.65 -9.09 -3.22
N THR A 19 12.71 -7.85 -2.74
CA THR A 19 11.64 -7.26 -1.94
C THR A 19 10.59 -6.62 -2.85
N ASP A 20 9.33 -7.02 -2.72
CA ASP A 20 8.24 -6.41 -3.48
C ASP A 20 7.96 -4.99 -3.00
N ARG A 21 8.20 -4.01 -3.89
CA ARG A 21 7.90 -2.59 -3.71
C ARG A 21 6.94 -2.07 -4.78
N SER A 22 6.18 -2.97 -5.42
CA SER A 22 5.24 -2.61 -6.47
C SER A 22 4.16 -1.68 -5.93
N VAL A 23 3.76 -0.71 -6.75
CA VAL A 23 2.67 0.21 -6.46
C VAL A 23 1.63 0.06 -7.57
N ASN A 24 0.44 -0.43 -7.23
CA ASN A 24 -0.67 -0.49 -8.16
C ASN A 24 -1.43 0.84 -8.08
N ILE A 25 -1.64 1.49 -9.23
CA ILE A 25 -2.34 2.76 -9.35
C ILE A 25 -3.53 2.55 -10.28
N PHE A 26 -4.74 2.73 -9.74
CA PHE A 26 -5.97 2.72 -10.51
C PHE A 26 -6.54 4.12 -10.52
N ILE A 27 -6.80 4.66 -11.71
CA ILE A 27 -7.43 5.97 -11.91
C ILE A 27 -8.77 5.68 -12.59
N LEU A 28 -9.87 6.16 -12.01
CA LEU A 28 -11.16 6.04 -12.69
C LEU A 28 -11.16 6.96 -13.92
N GLU A 29 -11.63 6.42 -15.03
CA GLU A 29 -11.75 7.17 -16.28
C GLU A 29 -12.71 8.36 -16.10
N GLY A 30 -12.22 9.57 -16.40
CA GLY A 30 -12.89 10.83 -16.09
C GLY A 30 -11.92 12.01 -16.14
N ASN A 31 -12.33 13.19 -15.65
CA ASN A 31 -11.42 14.34 -15.55
C ASN A 31 -10.35 14.04 -14.48
N GLU A 32 -9.08 13.95 -14.88
CA GLU A 32 -7.93 13.61 -14.01
C GLU A 32 -7.82 14.49 -12.76
N ARG A 33 -8.33 15.73 -12.82
CA ARG A 33 -8.29 16.66 -11.68
C ARG A 33 -9.35 16.37 -10.60
N THR A 34 -10.36 15.57 -10.91
CA THR A 34 -11.49 15.31 -10.02
C THR A 34 -11.79 13.83 -9.82
N SER A 35 -11.14 12.95 -10.57
CA SER A 35 -11.39 11.52 -10.51
C SER A 35 -10.67 10.90 -9.32
N PRO A 36 -11.33 10.02 -8.54
CA PRO A 36 -10.69 9.36 -7.43
C PRO A 36 -9.63 8.39 -7.96
N SER A 37 -8.56 8.21 -7.18
CA SER A 37 -7.51 7.23 -7.44
C SER A 37 -7.40 6.24 -6.29
N LEU A 38 -7.11 4.98 -6.62
CA LEU A 38 -6.79 3.94 -5.66
C LEU A 38 -5.32 3.54 -5.83
N ASN A 39 -4.57 3.63 -4.74
CA ASN A 39 -3.17 3.23 -4.69
C ASN A 39 -2.99 2.06 -3.71
N ILE A 40 -2.37 0.97 -4.17
CA ILE A 40 -2.00 -0.17 -3.33
C ILE A 40 -0.48 -0.27 -3.32
N SER A 41 0.12 -0.09 -2.15
CA SER A 41 1.57 -0.16 -1.95
C SER A 41 1.93 -1.21 -0.89
N ARG A 42 3.19 -1.64 -0.89
CA ARG A 42 3.74 -2.58 0.09
C ARG A 42 4.77 -1.88 0.97
N ASP A 43 4.74 -2.16 2.26
CA ASP A 43 5.78 -1.77 3.19
C ASP A 43 6.10 -2.91 4.15
N THR A 44 7.17 -2.75 4.92
CA THR A 44 7.65 -3.74 5.89
C THR A 44 7.53 -3.15 7.28
N LEU A 45 7.00 -3.94 8.23
CA LEU A 45 7.04 -3.60 9.64
C LEU A 45 8.50 -3.52 10.11
N LYS A 46 8.82 -2.53 10.93
CA LYS A 46 10.11 -2.51 11.62
C LYS A 46 10.19 -3.66 12.63
N PRO A 47 11.40 -4.06 13.06
CA PRO A 47 11.55 -4.94 14.22
C PRO A 47 10.74 -4.39 15.40
N ASP A 48 9.94 -5.25 16.03
CA ASP A 48 9.07 -4.94 17.18
C ASP A 48 7.94 -3.91 16.91
N GLU A 49 7.67 -3.56 15.65
CA GLU A 49 6.55 -2.69 15.27
C GLU A 49 5.29 -3.52 15.02
N ASP A 50 4.23 -3.24 15.76
CA ASP A 50 2.90 -3.80 15.51
C ASP A 50 2.12 -2.98 14.46
N LEU A 51 0.98 -3.51 14.02
CA LEU A 51 0.17 -2.85 12.98
C LEU A 51 -0.34 -1.45 13.41
N PRO A 52 -0.83 -1.24 14.65
CA PRO A 52 -1.16 0.10 15.14
C PRO A 52 0.01 1.09 15.07
N ALA A 53 1.20 0.72 15.59
CA ALA A 53 2.38 1.57 15.57
C ALA A 53 2.84 1.89 14.13
N TYR A 54 2.71 0.92 13.22
CA TYR A 54 2.92 1.13 11.80
C TYR A 54 1.96 2.19 11.21
N ILE A 55 0.67 2.11 11.51
CA ILE A 55 -0.34 3.07 11.04
C ILE A 55 -0.01 4.48 11.55
N ASP A 56 0.35 4.61 12.83
CA ASP A 56 0.75 5.89 13.43
C ASP A 56 1.95 6.50 12.72
N ARG A 57 2.96 5.67 12.41
CA ARG A 57 4.13 6.10 11.61
C ARG A 57 3.72 6.59 10.22
N GLN A 58 2.80 5.90 9.53
CA GLN A 58 2.34 6.32 8.21
C GLN A 58 1.57 7.65 8.26
N ILE A 59 0.72 7.84 9.27
CA ILE A 59 0.01 9.10 9.49
C ILE A 59 0.99 10.25 9.74
N ALA A 60 2.02 10.03 10.56
CA ALA A 60 3.06 11.03 10.82
C ALA A 60 3.83 11.42 9.54
N LEU A 61 4.16 10.43 8.69
CA LEU A 61 4.80 10.66 7.39
C LEU A 61 3.90 11.45 6.42
N MET A 62 2.60 11.15 6.39
CA MET A 62 1.63 11.91 5.59
C MET A 62 1.57 13.36 6.04
N LYS A 63 1.43 13.62 7.34
CA LYS A 63 1.41 14.98 7.90
C LYS A 63 2.68 15.77 7.58
N LYS A 64 3.84 15.12 7.54
CA LYS A 64 5.11 15.76 7.14
C LYS A 64 5.15 16.14 5.66
N LYS A 65 4.55 15.32 4.79
CA LYS A 65 4.59 15.51 3.32
C LYS A 65 3.46 16.40 2.79
N SER A 66 2.30 16.46 3.45
CA SER A 66 1.15 17.26 3.03
C SER A 66 0.99 18.53 3.86
N ARG A 67 0.79 19.70 3.21
CA ARG A 67 0.82 21.02 3.88
C ARG A 67 -0.41 21.36 4.74
N SER A 68 -1.48 20.56 4.73
CA SER A 68 -2.62 20.67 5.65
C SER A 68 -3.61 19.55 5.36
N ALA A 69 -3.60 18.46 6.13
CA ALA A 69 -4.62 17.41 6.03
C ALA A 69 -5.60 17.55 7.21
N PRO A 70 -6.80 18.13 7.02
CA PRO A 70 -7.81 18.16 8.07
C PRO A 70 -8.47 16.77 8.22
N GLY A 71 -8.51 16.26 9.46
CA GLY A 71 -9.37 15.13 9.87
C GLY A 71 -9.00 13.74 9.32
N ILE A 72 -7.91 13.15 9.83
CA ILE A 72 -7.65 11.71 9.61
C ILE A 72 -8.47 10.91 10.62
N VAL A 73 -9.31 9.99 10.12
CA VAL A 73 -10.08 9.05 10.94
C VAL A 73 -9.50 7.64 10.71
N ALA A 74 -9.20 6.94 11.80
CA ALA A 74 -8.76 5.54 11.77
C ALA A 74 -9.86 4.65 12.37
N SER A 75 -10.14 3.52 11.73
CA SER A 75 -11.11 2.52 12.19
C SER A 75 -10.62 1.11 11.84
N ALA A 76 -11.10 0.10 12.57
CA ALA A 76 -10.78 -1.29 12.30
C ALA A 76 -11.32 -1.71 10.92
N CYS A 77 -10.48 -2.38 10.12
CA CYS A 77 -10.83 -2.89 8.81
C CYS A 77 -10.50 -4.38 8.73
N THR A 78 -11.39 -5.16 8.12
CA THR A 78 -11.21 -6.59 7.94
C THR A 78 -10.55 -6.87 6.60
N GLY A 79 -9.37 -7.50 6.63
CA GLY A 79 -8.80 -8.14 5.46
C GLY A 79 -9.32 -9.56 5.35
N ARG A 80 -10.01 -9.90 4.26
CA ARG A 80 -10.23 -11.30 3.89
C ARG A 80 -8.96 -11.75 3.17
N ASN A 81 -8.09 -12.50 3.84
CA ASN A 81 -6.98 -13.17 3.18
C ASN A 81 -7.60 -14.21 2.24
N GLY A 82 -7.50 -13.97 0.93
CA GLY A 82 -8.04 -14.87 -0.09
C GLY A 82 -7.47 -16.27 0.09
N GLN A 83 -8.37 -17.25 0.18
CA GLN A 83 -8.10 -18.62 -0.25
C GLN A 83 -8.15 -18.68 -1.77
#